data_AF-A0A1F6KGK3-F1
#
_entry.id   AF-A0A1F6KGK3-F1
#
_cell.length_a   1.000
_cell.length_b   1.000
_cell.length_c   1.000
_cell.angle_alpha   90.00
_cell.angle_beta   90.00
_cell.angle_gamma   90.00
#
_symmetry.space_group_name_H-M   'P 1'
#
loop_
_entity.id
_entity.type
_entity.pdbx_description
1 polymer ?
#
loop_
_entity_poly.entity_id
_entity_poly.type
_entity_poly.pdbx_seq_one_letter_code
_entity_poly.pdbx_strand_id
1 'polypeptide(L)'
;MVDIICALCGQKQQIKVLYEATLDKRNLTKKTYSARRMPDKVHYRILKCVRCSLVFSSPIFPAEKLSKFYRKSVCSYGDQIPYLIKTYLKIVEQIKKDLPKNPKILEVGCGNGFFLKALIDLGFTKNVFGVEPSSKMVSESNSALKDKIKINVFKSSLFPKNSFNLILCFHTLDHMFDPDEFVRGAYSMLKKNGYAAVVVHDTQGLSVRLFGERSAIFDIEHIYLFNKKTLKKIFARSGFKIIGVSNLVNSYPLNYWVQMSGFPNVVKKFVKYIFDVFMIGKKEISIPAGNIALITKKNV
;
A
#
# COMPACT_ATOMS: atom_id res chain seq x y z
N MET A 1 14.05 -12.61 15.04
CA MET A 1 12.69 -12.24 14.58
C MET A 1 11.89 -11.96 15.83
N VAL A 2 10.80 -11.20 15.72
CA VAL A 2 9.92 -10.82 16.83
C VAL A 2 8.51 -11.25 16.52
N ASP A 3 7.78 -11.70 17.54
CA ASP A 3 6.35 -11.96 17.41
C ASP A 3 5.58 -10.65 17.42
N ILE A 4 4.63 -10.53 16.50
CA ILE A 4 3.71 -9.40 16.47
C ILE A 4 2.32 -9.82 16.91
N ILE A 5 1.63 -8.89 17.56
CA ILE A 5 0.25 -9.07 18.01
C ILE A 5 -0.72 -8.59 16.95
N CYS A 6 -1.98 -9.01 17.05
CA CYS A 6 -3.01 -8.49 16.17
C CYS A 6 -3.20 -6.98 16.38
N ALA A 7 -2.81 -6.15 15.40
CA ALA A 7 -2.94 -4.69 15.48
C ALA A 7 -4.38 -4.20 15.73
N LEU A 8 -5.40 -4.99 15.39
CA LEU A 8 -6.80 -4.60 15.54
C LEU A 8 -7.42 -4.94 16.91
N CYS A 9 -6.96 -5.98 17.62
CA CYS A 9 -7.58 -6.37 18.89
C CYS A 9 -6.58 -6.69 20.02
N GLY A 10 -5.28 -6.59 19.77
CA GLY A 10 -4.22 -6.83 20.76
C GLY A 10 -4.07 -8.29 21.22
N GLN A 11 -4.87 -9.22 20.68
CA GLN A 11 -4.87 -10.62 21.10
C GLN A 11 -3.63 -11.37 20.61
N LYS A 12 -3.10 -12.25 21.47
CA LYS A 12 -1.96 -13.15 21.19
C LYS A 12 -2.33 -14.63 21.05
N GLN A 13 -3.43 -15.08 21.66
CA GLN A 13 -3.68 -16.52 21.87
C GLN A 13 -4.65 -17.16 20.86
N GLN A 14 -5.56 -16.39 20.27
CA GLN A 14 -6.56 -16.91 19.33
C GLN A 14 -6.16 -16.65 17.88
N ILE A 15 -5.19 -17.42 17.40
CA ILE A 15 -4.60 -17.28 16.07
C ILE A 15 -4.67 -18.61 15.31
N LYS A 16 -5.12 -18.55 14.05
CA LYS A 16 -5.07 -19.66 13.11
C LYS A 16 -3.92 -19.45 12.13
N VAL A 17 -3.07 -20.46 11.92
CA VAL A 17 -2.09 -20.44 10.83
C VAL A 17 -2.84 -20.59 9.50
N LEU A 18 -2.65 -19.65 8.57
CA LEU A 18 -3.16 -19.76 7.20
C LEU A 18 -2.14 -20.43 6.30
N TYR A 19 -0.90 -19.96 6.36
CA TYR A 19 0.21 -20.44 5.54
C TYR A 19 1.49 -20.48 6.36
N GLU A 20 2.28 -21.53 6.18
CA GLU A 20 3.59 -21.64 6.81
C GLU A 20 4.60 -20.70 6.15
N ALA A 21 5.72 -20.43 6.84
CA ALA A 21 6.74 -19.56 6.28
C ALA A 21 7.43 -20.23 5.09
N THR A 22 7.55 -19.51 3.97
CA THR A 22 8.35 -19.92 2.81
C THR A 22 9.71 -19.24 2.77
N LEU A 23 9.96 -18.30 3.69
CA LEU A 23 11.20 -17.56 3.80
C LEU A 23 12.41 -18.42 4.19
N ASP A 24 13.37 -18.59 3.28
CA ASP A 24 14.74 -19.00 3.62
C ASP A 24 15.59 -17.78 3.99
N LYS A 25 16.03 -17.73 5.25
CA LYS A 25 16.84 -16.63 5.82
C LYS A 25 18.18 -16.44 5.10
N ARG A 26 18.70 -17.46 4.40
CA ARG A 26 19.97 -17.41 3.67
C ARG A 26 19.88 -16.62 2.35
N ASN A 27 18.66 -16.41 1.83
CA ASN A 27 18.43 -15.81 0.51
C ASN A 27 17.84 -14.37 0.55
N LEU A 28 17.93 -13.69 1.70
CA LEU A 28 17.44 -12.32 1.85
C LEU A 28 18.40 -11.32 1.19
N THR A 29 17.98 -10.74 0.06
CA THR A 29 18.76 -9.71 -0.67
C THR A 29 18.08 -8.36 -0.62
N LYS A 30 18.76 -7.28 -1.07
CA LYS A 30 18.14 -5.95 -1.19
C LYS A 30 16.91 -5.93 -2.12
N LYS A 31 16.85 -6.84 -3.10
CA LYS A 31 15.73 -6.99 -4.03
C LYS A 31 14.47 -7.56 -3.36
N THR A 32 14.62 -8.16 -2.19
CA THR A 32 13.53 -8.78 -1.43
C THR A 32 12.58 -7.75 -0.80
N TYR A 33 12.98 -6.49 -0.69
CA TYR A 33 12.18 -5.38 -0.14
C TYR A 33 12.08 -4.20 -1.12
N SER A 34 11.87 -4.50 -2.39
CA SER A 34 11.66 -3.50 -3.44
C SER A 34 10.20 -3.44 -3.83
N ALA A 35 9.65 -2.22 -3.86
CA ALA A 35 8.26 -1.96 -4.20
C ALA A 35 7.89 -2.59 -5.56
N ARG A 36 6.74 -3.28 -5.61
CA ARG A 36 6.18 -3.89 -6.83
C ARG A 36 7.10 -4.89 -7.54
N ARG A 37 7.87 -5.66 -6.76
CA ARG A 37 8.67 -6.79 -7.25
C ARG A 37 7.81 -7.91 -7.86
N MET A 38 8.45 -8.81 -8.60
CA MET A 38 7.81 -10.01 -9.11
C MET A 38 7.39 -10.92 -7.95
N PRO A 39 6.20 -11.57 -8.02
CA PRO A 39 5.79 -12.53 -7.00
C PRO A 39 6.78 -13.69 -6.92
N ASP A 40 7.59 -13.71 -5.86
CA ASP A 40 8.57 -14.76 -5.57
C ASP A 40 8.06 -15.77 -4.53
N LYS A 41 6.85 -15.53 -4.00
CA LYS A 41 6.17 -16.36 -3.00
C LYS A 41 6.94 -16.47 -1.69
N VAL A 42 7.88 -15.56 -1.45
CA VAL A 42 8.64 -15.50 -0.20
C VAL A 42 7.85 -14.66 0.79
N HIS A 43 7.38 -15.27 1.86
CA HIS A 43 6.70 -14.59 2.96
C HIS A 43 7.04 -15.23 4.31
N TYR A 44 6.81 -14.47 5.39
CA TYR A 44 6.80 -15.01 6.74
C TYR A 44 5.63 -15.97 6.92
N ARG A 45 5.54 -16.62 8.09
CA ARG A 45 4.33 -17.37 8.44
C ARG A 45 3.14 -16.41 8.51
N ILE A 46 2.05 -16.75 7.84
CA ILE A 46 0.86 -15.93 7.72
C ILE A 46 -0.22 -16.47 8.64
N LEU A 47 -0.74 -15.57 9.47
CA LEU A 47 -1.65 -15.85 10.55
C LEU A 47 -2.96 -15.11 10.35
N LYS A 48 -4.06 -15.67 10.84
CA LYS A 48 -5.38 -15.04 10.91
C LYS A 48 -5.85 -14.98 12.34
N CYS A 49 -6.16 -13.78 12.82
CA CYS A 49 -6.80 -13.60 14.12
C CYS A 49 -8.22 -14.18 14.10
N VAL A 50 -8.55 -15.10 15.00
CA VAL A 50 -9.88 -15.73 15.07
C VAL A 50 -10.95 -14.72 15.51
N ARG A 51 -10.61 -13.76 16.40
CA ARG A 51 -11.54 -12.76 16.92
C ARG A 51 -11.97 -11.72 15.90
N CYS A 52 -11.02 -11.17 15.13
CA CYS A 52 -11.29 -10.02 14.25
C CYS A 52 -11.07 -10.28 12.77
N SER A 53 -10.54 -11.45 12.41
CA SER A 53 -10.23 -11.88 11.04
C SER A 53 -9.12 -11.07 10.33
N LEU A 54 -8.36 -10.24 11.05
CA LEU A 54 -7.16 -9.60 10.49
C LEU A 54 -6.12 -10.66 10.16
N VAL A 55 -5.54 -10.56 8.98
CA VAL A 55 -4.43 -11.41 8.52
C VAL A 55 -3.13 -10.64 8.70
N PHE A 56 -2.10 -11.30 9.21
CA PHE A 56 -0.80 -10.68 9.46
C PHE A 56 0.32 -11.72 9.51
N SER A 57 1.55 -11.26 9.34
CA SER A 57 2.76 -12.08 9.33
C SER A 57 3.39 -12.17 10.73
N SER A 58 3.71 -13.36 11.25
CA SER A 58 4.49 -13.48 12.50
C SER A 58 5.17 -14.85 12.63
N PRO A 59 6.42 -14.93 13.14
CA PRO A 59 7.29 -13.82 13.54
C PRO A 59 7.92 -13.09 12.35
N ILE A 60 8.28 -11.82 12.53
CA ILE A 60 8.88 -10.97 11.48
C ILE A 60 10.23 -10.39 11.91
N PHE A 61 10.96 -9.72 11.01
CA PHE A 61 12.15 -8.98 11.44
C PHE A 61 11.79 -7.77 12.33
N PRO A 62 12.67 -7.40 13.29
CA PRO A 62 12.48 -6.19 14.08
C PRO A 62 12.37 -4.95 13.21
N ALA A 63 11.62 -3.95 13.69
CA ALA A 63 11.37 -2.68 12.98
C ALA A 63 12.65 -1.99 12.49
N GLU A 64 13.73 -2.02 13.28
CA GLU A 64 15.03 -1.44 12.88
C GLU A 64 15.60 -2.10 11.62
N LYS A 65 15.50 -3.43 11.53
CA LYS A 65 16.00 -4.19 10.38
C LYS A 65 15.14 -3.95 9.15
N LEU A 66 13.81 -3.92 9.31
CA LEU A 66 12.88 -3.56 8.23
C LEU A 66 13.15 -2.14 7.72
N SER A 67 13.33 -1.16 8.61
CA SER A 67 13.68 0.22 8.22
C SER A 67 14.97 0.28 7.40
N LYS A 68 16.00 -0.50 7.77
CA LYS A 68 17.25 -0.60 6.99
C LYS A 68 17.03 -1.16 5.58
N PHE A 69 16.08 -2.08 5.40
CA PHE A 69 15.71 -2.58 4.08
C PHE A 69 14.95 -1.51 3.28
N TYR A 70 13.93 -0.88 3.86
CA TYR A 70 13.16 0.17 3.19
C TYR A 70 14.00 1.38 2.79
N ARG A 71 14.96 1.81 3.64
CA ARG A 71 15.90 2.90 3.31
C ARG A 71 16.77 2.61 2.08
N LYS A 72 16.97 1.33 1.76
CA LYS A 72 17.78 0.85 0.62
C LYS A 72 16.91 0.41 -0.57
N SER A 73 15.58 0.54 -0.46
CA SER A 73 14.66 0.17 -1.53
C SER A 73 14.85 1.08 -2.75
N VAL A 74 14.60 0.54 -3.94
CA VAL A 74 14.76 1.24 -5.21
C VAL A 74 13.41 1.39 -5.89
N CYS A 75 13.24 2.47 -6.65
CA CYS A 75 12.05 2.65 -7.47
C CYS A 75 11.98 1.53 -8.52
N SER A 76 10.87 0.81 -8.57
CA SER A 76 10.59 -0.20 -9.60
C SER A 76 9.18 -0.01 -10.18
N TYR A 77 8.68 1.23 -10.20
CA TYR A 77 7.36 1.52 -10.76
C TYR A 77 7.31 1.33 -12.29
N GLY A 78 8.41 1.60 -13.00
CA GLY A 78 8.53 1.40 -14.45
C GLY A 78 7.33 1.92 -15.24
N ASP A 79 6.85 1.13 -16.20
CA ASP A 79 5.70 1.45 -17.06
C ASP A 79 4.34 1.47 -16.33
N GLN A 80 4.31 1.21 -15.01
CA GLN A 80 3.07 1.11 -14.25
C GLN A 80 2.56 2.48 -13.74
N ILE A 81 3.41 3.51 -13.76
CA ILE A 81 3.11 4.83 -13.20
C ILE A 81 1.81 5.44 -13.77
N PRO A 82 1.58 5.47 -15.10
CA PRO A 82 0.36 6.08 -15.64
C PRO A 82 -0.92 5.40 -15.15
N TYR A 83 -0.91 4.07 -15.05
CA TYR A 83 -2.02 3.26 -14.55
C TYR A 83 -2.30 3.49 -13.07
N LEU A 84 -1.23 3.68 -12.28
CA LEU A 84 -1.31 4.01 -10.87
C LEU A 84 -1.95 5.39 -10.67
N ILE A 85 -1.43 6.40 -11.37
CA ILE A 85 -1.97 7.77 -11.34
C ILE A 85 -3.46 7.73 -11.68
N LYS A 86 -3.84 7.08 -12.79
CA LYS A 86 -5.24 6.94 -13.21
C LYS A 86 -6.12 6.30 -12.13
N THR A 87 -5.61 5.28 -11.42
CA THR A 87 -6.36 4.61 -10.35
C THR A 87 -6.51 5.53 -9.14
N TYR A 88 -5.42 6.13 -8.67
CA TYR A 88 -5.40 6.94 -7.45
C TYR A 88 -6.15 8.27 -7.62
N LEU A 89 -6.10 8.88 -8.81
CA LEU A 89 -6.87 10.09 -9.11
C LEU A 89 -8.37 9.87 -8.97
N LYS A 90 -8.90 8.68 -9.31
CA LYS A 90 -10.33 8.35 -9.08
C LYS A 90 -10.73 8.43 -7.61
N ILE A 91 -9.79 8.22 -6.69
CA ILE A 91 -10.03 8.34 -5.24
C ILE A 91 -9.99 9.80 -4.81
N VAL A 92 -9.04 10.57 -5.33
CA VAL A 92 -8.95 12.01 -5.07
C VAL A 92 -10.17 12.75 -5.63
N GLU A 93 -10.64 12.41 -6.83
CA GLU A 93 -11.82 13.03 -7.45
C GLU A 93 -13.12 12.81 -6.66
N GLN A 94 -13.23 11.72 -5.88
CA GLN A 94 -14.38 11.50 -4.99
C GLN A 94 -14.44 12.49 -3.82
N ILE A 95 -13.30 13.02 -3.39
CA ILE A 95 -13.20 13.90 -2.21
C ILE A 95 -12.83 15.34 -2.56
N LYS A 96 -12.34 15.60 -3.77
CA LYS A 96 -11.81 16.90 -4.22
C LYS A 96 -12.78 18.05 -3.98
N LYS A 97 -14.08 17.80 -4.18
CA LYS A 97 -15.17 18.77 -4.02
C LYS A 97 -15.33 19.26 -2.57
N ASP A 98 -14.97 18.41 -1.62
CA ASP A 98 -15.07 18.67 -0.18
C ASP A 98 -13.79 19.33 0.38
N LEU A 99 -12.72 19.40 -0.42
CA LEU A 99 -11.47 20.01 -0.01
C LEU A 99 -11.52 21.53 -0.18
N PRO A 100 -10.88 22.31 0.71
CA PRO A 100 -10.75 23.75 0.51
C PRO A 100 -9.94 24.06 -0.75
N LYS A 101 -10.07 25.29 -1.29
CA LYS A 101 -9.40 25.74 -2.52
C LYS A 101 -7.89 25.45 -2.58
N ASN A 102 -7.19 25.53 -1.46
CA ASN A 102 -5.74 25.27 -1.35
C ASN A 102 -5.46 24.23 -0.24
N PRO A 103 -5.84 22.96 -0.43
CA PRO A 103 -5.73 21.97 0.62
C PRO A 103 -4.26 21.63 0.87
N LYS A 104 -3.91 21.39 2.14
CA LYS A 104 -2.62 20.83 2.51
C LYS A 104 -2.69 19.32 2.49
N ILE A 105 -1.93 18.69 1.60
CA ILE A 105 -1.96 17.25 1.29
C ILE A 105 -0.66 16.60 1.73
N LEU A 106 -0.75 15.43 2.35
CA LEU A 106 0.39 14.56 2.66
C LEU A 106 0.19 13.20 1.98
N GLU A 107 1.20 12.69 1.29
CA GLU A 107 1.28 11.27 0.91
C GLU A 107 2.33 10.56 1.77
N VAL A 108 1.92 9.47 2.43
CA VAL A 108 2.80 8.63 3.23
C VAL A 108 3.21 7.41 2.43
N GLY A 109 4.51 7.18 2.30
CA GLY A 109 5.08 6.18 1.39
C GLY A 109 5.07 6.67 -0.06
N CYS A 110 5.45 7.92 -0.29
CA CYS A 110 5.32 8.56 -1.60
C CYS A 110 6.34 8.07 -2.66
N GLY A 111 7.30 7.22 -2.28
CA GLY A 111 8.35 6.73 -3.19
C GLY A 111 9.11 7.88 -3.85
N ASN A 112 9.21 7.87 -5.18
CA ASN A 112 9.83 8.95 -5.94
C ASN A 112 8.91 10.17 -6.17
N GLY A 113 7.76 10.25 -5.50
CA GLY A 113 6.85 11.38 -5.58
C GLY A 113 6.05 11.48 -6.88
N PHE A 114 5.94 10.39 -7.67
CA PHE A 114 5.20 10.42 -8.94
C PHE A 114 3.74 10.88 -8.75
N PHE A 115 3.10 10.48 -7.66
CA PHE A 115 1.71 10.85 -7.40
C PHE A 115 1.60 12.27 -6.84
N LEU A 116 2.56 12.73 -6.02
CA LEU A 116 2.68 14.14 -5.64
C LEU A 116 2.78 15.05 -6.87
N LYS A 117 3.56 14.64 -7.89
CA LYS A 117 3.64 15.38 -9.17
C LYS A 117 2.29 15.40 -9.88
N ALA A 118 1.59 14.26 -9.96
CA ALA A 118 0.26 14.19 -10.54
C ALA A 118 -0.76 15.09 -9.81
N LEU A 119 -0.67 15.22 -8.49
CA LEU A 119 -1.50 16.15 -7.72
C LEU A 119 -1.19 17.62 -8.07
N ILE A 120 0.09 17.97 -8.23
CA ILE A 120 0.49 19.31 -8.68
C ILE A 120 -0.09 19.60 -10.06
N ASP A 121 0.00 18.64 -10.99
CA ASP A 121 -0.54 18.76 -12.34
C ASP A 121 -2.07 18.85 -12.38
N LEU A 122 -2.76 18.32 -11.37
CA LEU A 122 -4.21 18.47 -11.16
C LEU A 122 -4.59 19.83 -10.55
N GLY A 123 -3.61 20.68 -10.21
CA GLY A 123 -3.81 22.03 -9.66
C GLY A 123 -3.48 22.18 -8.17
N PHE A 124 -3.06 21.12 -7.46
CA PHE A 124 -2.62 21.21 -6.06
C PHE A 124 -1.16 21.67 -5.96
N THR A 125 -0.87 22.89 -6.42
CA THR A 125 0.52 23.31 -6.70
C THR A 125 1.35 23.67 -5.46
N LYS A 126 0.73 24.21 -4.41
CA LYS A 126 1.45 24.80 -3.27
C LYS A 126 1.75 23.82 -2.14
N ASN A 127 0.72 23.15 -1.62
CA ASN A 127 0.76 22.50 -0.31
C ASN A 127 0.72 20.96 -0.39
N VAL A 128 1.61 20.36 -1.18
CA VAL A 128 1.71 18.90 -1.35
C VAL A 128 3.02 18.42 -0.75
N PHE A 129 2.96 17.47 0.19
CA PHE A 129 4.08 16.97 0.96
C PHE A 129 4.16 15.44 0.92
N GLY A 130 5.36 14.89 1.11
CA GLY A 130 5.59 13.45 1.15
C GLY A 130 6.39 12.99 2.37
N VAL A 131 6.27 11.71 2.72
CA VAL A 131 7.20 11.00 3.59
C VAL A 131 7.62 9.71 2.91
N GLU A 132 8.92 9.49 2.80
CA GLU A 132 9.50 8.28 2.19
C GLU A 132 10.82 7.93 2.90
N PRO A 133 11.02 6.71 3.43
CA PRO A 133 12.28 6.34 4.06
C PRO A 133 13.46 6.18 3.10
N SER A 134 13.24 5.87 1.82
CA SER A 134 14.30 5.67 0.83
C SER A 134 14.86 7.00 0.30
N SER A 135 16.05 7.37 0.77
CA SER A 135 16.78 8.53 0.24
C SER A 135 17.06 8.41 -1.25
N LYS A 136 17.24 7.18 -1.75
CA LYS A 136 17.44 6.91 -3.18
C LYS A 136 16.20 7.25 -3.99
N MET A 137 15.01 6.78 -3.59
CA MET A 137 13.76 7.13 -4.29
C MET A 137 13.52 8.64 -4.26
N VAL A 138 13.79 9.30 -3.12
CA VAL A 138 13.64 10.76 -3.03
C VAL A 138 14.64 11.49 -3.93
N SER A 139 15.87 10.99 -4.08
CA SER A 139 16.85 11.58 -5.01
C SER A 139 16.42 11.51 -6.48
N GLU A 140 15.63 10.50 -6.83
CA GLU A 140 15.02 10.27 -8.15
C GLU A 140 13.71 11.06 -8.35
N SER A 141 13.22 11.75 -7.32
CA SER A 141 12.02 12.59 -7.43
C SER A 141 12.25 13.85 -8.26
N ASN A 142 11.17 14.43 -8.77
CA ASN A 142 11.21 15.73 -9.46
C ASN A 142 11.88 16.79 -8.56
N SER A 143 12.76 17.63 -9.12
CA SER A 143 13.49 18.65 -8.34
C SER A 143 12.57 19.54 -7.50
N ALA A 144 11.38 19.89 -8.01
CA ALA A 144 10.41 20.71 -7.29
C ALA A 144 9.75 20.00 -6.09
N LEU A 145 9.95 18.69 -5.93
CA LEU A 145 9.40 17.87 -4.85
C LEU A 145 10.43 17.49 -3.78
N LYS A 146 11.73 17.58 -4.06
CA LYS A 146 12.79 17.10 -3.15
C LYS A 146 12.66 17.71 -1.76
N ASP A 147 12.45 19.03 -1.68
CA ASP A 147 12.29 19.74 -0.41
C ASP A 147 10.91 19.55 0.24
N LYS A 148 9.96 18.96 -0.50
CA LYS A 148 8.61 18.65 -0.03
C LYS A 148 8.47 17.23 0.54
N ILE A 149 9.48 16.37 0.34
CA ILE A 149 9.48 14.98 0.81
C ILE A 149 10.43 14.84 1.99
N LYS A 150 9.90 14.47 3.16
CA LYS A 150 10.72 14.14 4.33
C LYS A 150 11.27 12.72 4.21
N ILE A 151 12.60 12.59 4.22
CA ILE A 151 13.28 11.29 4.20
C ILE A 151 13.20 10.64 5.59
N ASN A 152 12.14 9.87 5.86
CA ASN A 152 11.97 9.18 7.13
C ASN A 152 10.96 8.02 7.05
N VAL A 153 11.01 7.11 8.01
CA VAL A 153 9.87 6.23 8.29
C VAL A 153 8.77 7.10 8.90
N PHE A 154 7.51 6.86 8.52
CA PHE A 154 6.39 7.57 9.10
C PHE A 154 6.41 7.50 10.63
N LYS A 155 6.23 8.67 11.27
CA LYS A 155 5.95 8.80 12.70
C LYS A 155 4.94 9.90 12.90
N SER A 156 4.06 9.75 13.89
CA SER A 156 3.04 10.75 14.22
C SER A 156 3.60 12.12 14.60
N SER A 157 4.87 12.19 15.02
CA SER A 157 5.57 13.43 15.39
C SER A 157 6.22 14.18 14.21
N LEU A 158 6.21 13.62 12.99
CA LEU A 158 6.89 14.24 11.84
C LEU A 158 6.25 15.56 11.40
N PHE A 159 4.97 15.76 11.69
CA PHE A 159 4.25 16.98 11.35
C PHE A 159 3.37 17.45 12.50
N PRO A 160 3.04 18.75 12.53
CA PRO A 160 2.15 19.29 13.55
C PRO A 160 0.75 18.65 13.50
N LYS A 161 0.10 18.60 14.66
CA LYS A 161 -1.32 18.26 14.77
C LYS A 161 -2.17 19.23 13.93
N ASN A 162 -3.32 18.79 13.45
CA ASN A 162 -4.29 19.63 12.73
C ASN A 162 -3.68 20.44 11.56
N SER A 163 -2.76 19.86 10.79
CA SER A 163 -2.01 20.54 9.75
C SER A 163 -2.44 20.18 8.32
N PHE A 164 -3.01 18.98 8.10
CA PHE A 164 -3.39 18.50 6.76
C PHE A 164 -4.91 18.49 6.54
N ASN A 165 -5.33 18.81 5.33
CA ASN A 165 -6.71 18.63 4.86
C ASN A 165 -6.94 17.23 4.27
N LEU A 166 -5.88 16.63 3.71
CA LEU A 166 -5.91 15.30 3.11
C LEU A 166 -4.62 14.54 3.43
N ILE A 167 -4.76 13.31 3.90
CA ILE A 167 -3.66 12.34 4.03
C ILE A 167 -3.94 11.16 3.11
N LEU A 168 -2.95 10.80 2.30
CA LEU A 168 -2.97 9.69 1.36
C LEU A 168 -1.99 8.62 1.81
N CYS A 169 -2.36 7.36 1.66
CA CYS A 169 -1.49 6.22 1.94
C CYS A 169 -1.84 5.07 0.99
N PHE A 170 -1.04 4.89 -0.06
CA PHE A 170 -1.34 3.95 -1.13
C PHE A 170 -0.30 2.83 -1.17
N HIS A 171 -0.72 1.61 -0.83
CA HIS A 171 0.13 0.42 -0.72
C HIS A 171 1.35 0.63 0.21
N THR A 172 1.11 1.31 1.34
CA THR A 172 2.12 1.48 2.40
C THR A 172 1.61 0.98 3.74
N LEU A 173 0.32 1.12 4.05
CA LEU A 173 -0.25 0.70 5.33
C LEU A 173 -0.05 -0.81 5.60
N ASP A 174 -0.13 -1.63 4.55
CA ASP A 174 0.12 -3.07 4.56
C ASP A 174 1.59 -3.45 4.83
N HIS A 175 2.51 -2.48 4.71
CA HIS A 175 3.96 -2.64 4.92
C HIS A 175 4.40 -2.15 6.30
N MET A 176 3.54 -1.44 7.03
CA MET A 176 3.91 -0.82 8.30
C MET A 176 4.02 -1.84 9.42
N PHE A 177 5.07 -1.70 10.24
CA PHE A 177 5.26 -2.52 11.44
C PHE A 177 4.14 -2.32 12.47
N ASP A 178 3.68 -1.07 12.62
CA ASP A 178 2.53 -0.70 13.44
C ASP A 178 1.53 0.14 12.62
N PRO A 179 0.52 -0.47 11.98
CA PRO A 179 -0.50 0.27 11.23
C PRO A 179 -1.37 1.14 12.15
N ASP A 180 -1.44 0.85 13.46
CA ASP A 180 -2.24 1.62 14.41
C ASP A 180 -1.56 2.95 14.77
N GLU A 181 -0.22 2.96 14.85
CA GLU A 181 0.56 4.20 14.93
C GLU A 181 0.23 5.14 13.76
N PHE A 182 0.19 4.59 12.53
CA PHE A 182 -0.20 5.37 11.36
C PHE A 182 -1.61 5.93 11.47
N VAL A 183 -2.60 5.09 11.78
CA VAL A 183 -4.00 5.53 11.82
C VAL A 183 -4.17 6.63 12.88
N ARG A 184 -3.63 6.46 14.10
CA ARG A 184 -3.67 7.50 15.14
C ARG A 184 -2.92 8.77 14.74
N GLY A 185 -1.75 8.61 14.14
CA GLY A 185 -0.95 9.73 13.64
C GLY A 185 -1.70 10.53 12.58
N ALA A 186 -2.28 9.85 11.59
CA ALA A 186 -3.09 10.47 10.55
C ALA A 186 -4.29 11.22 11.16
N TYR A 187 -5.00 10.61 12.13
CA TYR A 187 -6.10 11.29 12.83
C TYR A 187 -5.62 12.57 13.54
N SER A 188 -4.50 12.50 14.26
CA SER A 188 -3.92 13.64 14.98
C SER A 188 -3.52 14.79 14.04
N MET A 189 -2.89 14.46 12.90
CA MET A 189 -2.38 15.43 11.94
C MET A 189 -3.46 16.04 11.04
N LEU A 190 -4.60 15.37 10.84
CA LEU A 190 -5.70 15.93 10.07
C LEU A 190 -6.36 17.11 10.80
N LYS A 191 -6.69 18.15 10.04
CA LYS A 191 -7.59 19.22 10.47
C LYS A 191 -8.99 18.65 10.72
N LYS A 192 -9.81 19.39 11.46
CA LYS A 192 -11.26 19.15 11.54
C LYS A 192 -11.83 19.06 10.12
N ASN A 193 -12.68 18.06 9.87
CA ASN A 193 -13.24 17.73 8.55
C ASN A 193 -12.20 17.30 7.49
N GLY A 194 -10.94 17.05 7.87
CA GLY A 194 -9.93 16.51 6.97
C GLY A 194 -10.18 15.04 6.63
N TYR A 195 -9.67 14.62 5.47
CA TYR A 195 -9.89 13.28 4.93
C TYR A 195 -8.61 12.43 4.98
N ALA A 196 -8.75 11.13 5.23
CA ALA A 196 -7.71 10.16 4.92
C ALA A 196 -8.23 9.18 3.87
N ALA A 197 -7.46 8.99 2.79
CA ALA A 197 -7.73 8.01 1.76
C ALA A 197 -6.60 7.00 1.67
N VAL A 198 -6.96 5.72 1.77
CA VAL A 198 -6.00 4.62 1.86
C VAL A 198 -6.32 3.55 0.84
N VAL A 199 -5.28 3.00 0.22
CA VAL A 199 -5.36 1.87 -0.69
C VAL A 199 -4.47 0.75 -0.18
N VAL A 200 -5.01 -0.45 -0.08
CA VAL A 200 -4.30 -1.68 0.35
C VAL A 200 -4.78 -2.88 -0.45
N HIS A 201 -4.05 -3.98 -0.33
CA HIS A 201 -4.49 -5.28 -0.84
C HIS A 201 -5.69 -5.85 -0.05
N ASP A 202 -6.56 -6.58 -0.75
CA ASP A 202 -7.73 -7.25 -0.19
C ASP A 202 -7.54 -8.77 -0.13
N THR A 203 -7.54 -9.29 1.09
CA THR A 203 -7.52 -10.74 1.39
C THR A 203 -8.74 -11.50 0.86
N GLN A 204 -9.79 -10.79 0.44
CA GLN A 204 -10.97 -11.39 -0.22
C GLN A 204 -11.05 -11.05 -1.70
N GLY A 205 -9.99 -10.46 -2.27
CA GLY A 205 -9.89 -10.07 -3.67
C GLY A 205 -9.83 -11.24 -4.64
N LEU A 206 -10.06 -10.96 -5.92
CA LEU A 206 -10.09 -11.97 -6.99
C LEU A 206 -8.78 -12.78 -7.04
N SER A 207 -7.62 -12.14 -6.90
CA SER A 207 -6.32 -12.80 -6.92
C SER A 207 -6.19 -13.87 -5.83
N VAL A 208 -6.65 -13.60 -4.61
CA VAL A 208 -6.62 -14.56 -3.49
C VAL A 208 -7.61 -15.69 -3.73
N ARG A 209 -8.81 -15.39 -4.23
CA ARG A 209 -9.82 -16.41 -4.53
C ARG A 209 -9.35 -17.39 -5.60
N LEU A 210 -8.63 -16.91 -6.62
CA LEU A 210 -8.13 -17.73 -7.71
C LEU A 210 -6.84 -18.48 -7.37
N PHE A 211 -5.93 -17.87 -6.61
CA PHE A 211 -4.57 -18.38 -6.45
C PHE A 211 -4.19 -18.77 -5.02
N GLY A 212 -5.02 -18.49 -4.01
CA GLY A 212 -4.70 -18.77 -2.61
C GLY A 212 -3.35 -18.15 -2.21
N GLU A 213 -2.50 -18.94 -1.54
CA GLU A 213 -1.12 -18.59 -1.16
C GLU A 213 -0.26 -18.08 -2.33
N ARG A 214 -0.55 -18.50 -3.57
CA ARG A 214 0.20 -18.07 -4.76
C ARG A 214 -0.18 -16.67 -5.23
N SER A 215 -1.13 -16.00 -4.57
CA SER A 215 -1.46 -14.60 -4.84
C SER A 215 -0.28 -13.69 -4.51
N ALA A 216 -0.05 -12.68 -5.36
CA ALA A 216 1.03 -11.70 -5.20
C ALA A 216 0.97 -10.87 -3.91
N ILE A 217 -0.17 -10.88 -3.20
CA ILE A 217 -0.32 -10.14 -1.94
C ILE A 217 0.37 -10.87 -0.78
N PHE A 218 0.65 -12.16 -0.90
CA PHE A 218 1.36 -12.92 0.14
C PHE A 218 2.86 -12.82 -0.14
N ASP A 219 3.45 -11.78 0.47
CA ASP A 219 4.82 -11.32 0.24
C ASP A 219 5.42 -10.92 1.61
N ILE A 220 6.74 -11.07 1.77
CA ILE A 220 7.53 -10.60 2.91
C ILE A 220 7.32 -9.13 3.28
N GLU A 221 6.98 -8.25 2.33
CA GLU A 221 6.71 -6.84 2.61
C GLU A 221 5.33 -6.61 3.22
N HIS A 222 4.36 -7.49 2.95
CA HIS A 222 2.99 -7.34 3.45
C HIS A 222 2.86 -7.93 4.86
N ILE A 223 3.21 -7.12 5.85
CA ILE A 223 3.14 -7.46 7.27
C ILE A 223 1.68 -7.62 7.71
N TYR A 224 0.80 -6.71 7.27
CA TYR A 224 -0.63 -6.75 7.57
C TYR A 224 -1.44 -6.78 6.29
N LEU A 225 -2.41 -7.70 6.24
CA LEU A 225 -3.28 -7.89 5.09
C LEU A 225 -4.74 -7.68 5.50
N PHE A 226 -5.41 -6.78 4.79
CA PHE A 226 -6.73 -6.29 5.16
C PHE A 226 -7.84 -6.90 4.29
N ASN A 227 -9.06 -6.71 4.72
CA ASN A 227 -10.24 -6.71 3.86
C ASN A 227 -11.09 -5.50 4.24
N LYS A 228 -12.20 -5.26 3.52
CA LYS A 228 -13.08 -4.13 3.80
C LYS A 228 -13.53 -4.04 5.26
N LYS A 229 -13.75 -5.18 5.94
CA LYS A 229 -14.20 -5.21 7.34
C LYS A 229 -13.07 -4.79 8.27
N THR A 230 -11.88 -5.38 8.15
CA THR A 230 -10.75 -5.11 9.04
C THR A 230 -10.17 -3.71 8.82
N LEU A 231 -10.13 -3.25 7.57
CA LEU A 231 -9.69 -1.89 7.21
C LEU A 231 -10.63 -0.83 7.77
N LYS A 232 -11.96 -1.00 7.65
CA LYS A 232 -12.91 -0.08 8.30
C LYS A 232 -12.73 -0.07 9.82
N LYS A 233 -12.59 -1.25 10.44
CA LYS A 233 -12.50 -1.36 11.90
C LYS A 233 -11.27 -0.66 12.47
N ILE A 234 -10.09 -0.79 11.84
CA ILE A 234 -8.87 -0.16 12.37
C ILE A 234 -8.97 1.37 12.33
N PHE A 235 -9.57 1.94 11.28
CA PHE A 235 -9.81 3.38 11.20
C PHE A 235 -10.91 3.86 12.16
N ALA A 236 -12.05 3.16 12.21
CA ALA A 236 -13.16 3.54 13.08
C ALA A 236 -12.76 3.53 14.57
N ARG A 237 -11.93 2.58 14.98
CA ARG A 237 -11.40 2.51 16.36
C ARG A 237 -10.61 3.76 16.76
N SER A 238 -9.99 4.44 15.80
CA SER A 238 -9.20 5.65 16.03
C SER A 238 -9.99 6.95 15.85
N GLY A 239 -11.33 6.87 15.84
CA GLY A 239 -12.22 8.03 15.79
C GLY A 239 -12.60 8.51 14.38
N PHE A 240 -12.11 7.86 13.32
CA PHE A 240 -12.50 8.22 11.96
C PHE A 240 -13.95 7.87 11.66
N LYS A 241 -14.67 8.79 11.01
CA LYS A 241 -15.91 8.46 10.30
C LYS A 241 -15.57 7.80 8.97
N ILE A 242 -16.16 6.63 8.74
CA ILE A 242 -16.03 5.93 7.46
C ILE A 242 -16.97 6.58 6.44
N ILE A 243 -16.42 7.11 5.35
CA ILE A 243 -17.19 7.70 4.25
C ILE A 243 -17.53 6.63 3.22
N GLY A 244 -16.55 5.78 2.87
CA GLY A 244 -16.78 4.70 1.92
C GLY A 244 -15.63 3.69 1.90
N VAL A 245 -15.95 2.44 1.57
CA VAL A 245 -14.97 1.41 1.27
C VAL A 245 -15.39 0.66 0.01
N SER A 246 -14.50 0.59 -0.99
CA SER A 246 -14.83 0.06 -2.31
C SER A 246 -13.72 -0.83 -2.87
N ASN A 247 -14.07 -1.67 -3.83
CA ASN A 247 -13.06 -2.36 -4.63
C ASN A 247 -12.49 -1.37 -5.64
N LEU A 248 -11.18 -1.43 -5.85
CA LEU A 248 -10.54 -0.72 -6.94
C LEU A 248 -10.55 -1.57 -8.20
N VAL A 249 -11.02 -0.96 -9.29
CA VAL A 249 -10.80 -1.48 -10.63
C VAL A 249 -9.49 -0.89 -11.14
N ASN A 250 -8.46 -1.73 -11.21
CA ASN A 250 -7.18 -1.35 -11.80
C ASN A 250 -7.20 -1.66 -13.30
N SER A 251 -6.56 -0.82 -14.10
CA SER A 251 -6.38 -1.03 -15.54
C SER A 251 -4.90 -1.26 -15.80
N TYR A 252 -4.55 -2.37 -16.44
CA TYR A 252 -3.18 -2.68 -16.81
C TYR A 252 -3.14 -3.47 -18.14
N PRO A 253 -2.00 -3.49 -18.85
CA PRO A 253 -1.80 -4.36 -19.99
C PRO A 253 -1.97 -5.84 -19.64
N LEU A 254 -2.46 -6.64 -20.59
CA LEU A 254 -2.58 -8.09 -20.46
C LEU A 254 -1.29 -8.78 -19.99
N ASN A 255 -0.13 -8.37 -20.52
CA ASN A 255 1.17 -8.90 -20.11
C ASN A 255 1.47 -8.65 -18.61
N TYR A 256 0.98 -7.54 -18.06
CA TYR A 256 1.12 -7.24 -16.64
C TYR A 256 0.21 -8.14 -15.78
N TRP A 257 -1.04 -8.35 -16.20
CA TRP A 257 -1.95 -9.24 -15.49
C TRP A 257 -1.42 -10.67 -15.38
N VAL A 258 -0.88 -11.20 -16.48
CA VAL A 258 -0.24 -12.53 -16.48
C VAL A 258 1.01 -12.53 -15.62
N GLN A 259 1.82 -11.47 -15.66
CA GLN A 259 3.01 -11.34 -14.82
C GLN A 259 2.66 -11.44 -13.32
N MET A 260 1.61 -10.76 -12.90
CA MET A 260 1.17 -10.66 -11.50
C MET A 260 0.29 -11.84 -11.05
N SER A 261 -0.13 -12.72 -11.97
CA SER A 261 -0.92 -13.91 -11.65
C SER A 261 -0.15 -14.91 -10.78
N GLY A 262 -0.86 -15.84 -10.12
CA GLY A 262 -0.27 -16.93 -9.36
C GLY A 262 0.23 -18.11 -10.22
N PHE A 263 0.17 -18.01 -11.55
CA PHE A 263 0.56 -19.10 -12.45
C PHE A 263 2.07 -19.44 -12.36
N PRO A 264 2.46 -20.70 -12.67
CA PRO A 264 3.87 -21.06 -12.81
C PRO A 264 4.58 -20.22 -13.89
N ASN A 265 5.88 -19.97 -13.74
CA ASN A 265 6.65 -19.14 -14.67
C ASN A 265 6.64 -19.67 -16.11
N VAL A 266 6.62 -21.00 -16.30
CA VAL A 266 6.53 -21.63 -17.63
C VAL A 266 5.20 -21.25 -18.30
N VAL A 267 4.09 -21.35 -17.56
CA VAL A 267 2.75 -20.94 -18.05
C VAL A 267 2.73 -19.45 -18.34
N LYS A 268 3.30 -18.61 -17.46
CA LYS A 268 3.37 -17.16 -17.69
C LYS A 268 4.13 -16.80 -18.98
N LYS A 269 5.29 -17.44 -19.22
CA LYS A 269 6.09 -17.24 -20.42
C LYS A 269 5.32 -17.67 -21.68
N PHE A 270 4.67 -18.83 -21.63
CA PHE A 270 3.86 -19.34 -22.73
C PHE A 270 2.69 -18.41 -23.06
N VAL A 271 1.89 -18.00 -22.07
CA VAL A 271 0.75 -17.09 -22.28
C VAL A 271 1.21 -15.72 -22.81
N LYS A 272 2.32 -15.18 -22.30
CA LYS A 272 2.90 -13.94 -22.81
C LYS A 272 3.37 -14.07 -24.26
N TYR A 273 4.04 -15.17 -24.60
CA TYR A 273 4.41 -15.46 -25.98
C TYR A 273 3.20 -15.46 -26.90
N ILE A 274 2.10 -16.11 -26.50
CA ILE A 274 0.83 -16.06 -27.24
C ILE A 274 0.32 -14.62 -27.38
N PHE A 275 0.33 -13.84 -26.31
CA PHE A 275 -0.11 -12.44 -26.35
C PHE A 275 0.73 -11.57 -27.28
N ASP A 276 2.03 -11.84 -27.37
CA ASP A 276 2.95 -11.12 -28.24
C ASP A 276 2.75 -11.54 -29.71
N VAL A 277 2.53 -12.84 -29.99
CA VAL A 277 2.18 -13.36 -31.33
C VAL A 277 0.89 -12.74 -31.87
N PHE A 278 -0.14 -12.63 -31.03
CA PHE A 278 -1.42 -12.01 -31.41
C PHE A 278 -1.43 -10.48 -31.23
N MET A 279 -0.30 -9.87 -30.84
CA MET A 279 -0.16 -8.42 -30.58
C MET A 279 -1.17 -7.84 -29.58
N ILE A 280 -1.71 -8.67 -28.68
CA ILE A 280 -2.68 -8.25 -27.66
C ILE A 280 -2.05 -7.97 -26.30
N GLY A 281 -0.77 -8.26 -26.09
CA GLY A 281 -0.11 -8.13 -24.78
C GLY A 281 -0.16 -6.73 -24.16
N LYS A 282 -0.22 -5.68 -24.99
CA LYS A 282 -0.35 -4.28 -24.59
C LYS A 282 -1.80 -3.82 -24.38
N LYS A 283 -2.80 -4.64 -24.75
CA LYS A 283 -4.22 -4.29 -24.60
C LYS A 283 -4.55 -4.13 -23.12
N GLU A 284 -5.09 -2.96 -22.77
CA GLU A 284 -5.45 -2.64 -21.40
C GLU A 284 -6.76 -3.35 -21.02
N ILE A 285 -6.74 -4.02 -19.86
CA ILE A 285 -7.95 -4.62 -19.28
C ILE A 285 -8.11 -4.10 -17.86
N SER A 286 -9.36 -3.77 -17.52
CA SER A 286 -9.76 -3.25 -16.23
C SER A 286 -10.41 -4.34 -15.38
N ILE A 287 -9.79 -4.70 -14.26
CA ILE A 287 -10.25 -5.80 -13.40
C ILE A 287 -10.19 -5.38 -11.93
N PRO A 288 -11.21 -5.69 -11.10
CA PRO A 288 -11.12 -5.58 -9.65
C PRO A 288 -10.27 -6.73 -9.07
N ALA A 289 -8.97 -6.72 -9.36
CA ALA A 289 -8.08 -7.86 -9.10
C ALA A 289 -7.87 -8.18 -7.62
N GLY A 290 -8.07 -7.20 -6.72
CA GLY A 290 -7.94 -7.43 -5.28
C GLY A 290 -7.32 -6.28 -4.51
N ASN A 291 -7.55 -5.05 -4.93
CA ASN A 291 -7.20 -3.86 -4.16
C ASN A 291 -8.48 -3.19 -3.67
N ILE A 292 -8.44 -2.61 -2.48
CA ILE A 292 -9.55 -1.87 -1.88
C ILE A 292 -9.10 -0.47 -1.51
N ALA A 293 -10.03 0.48 -1.62
CA ALA A 293 -9.85 1.84 -1.15
C ALA A 293 -10.78 2.13 0.02
N LEU A 294 -10.28 2.86 1.00
CA LEU A 294 -11.02 3.39 2.12
C LEU A 294 -10.91 4.92 2.10
N ILE A 295 -12.04 5.61 2.16
CA ILE A 295 -12.12 7.05 2.38
C ILE A 295 -12.74 7.26 3.76
N THR A 296 -12.05 8.06 4.58
CA THR A 296 -12.47 8.41 5.92
C THR A 296 -12.37 9.92 6.15
N LYS A 297 -13.07 10.39 7.19
CA LYS A 297 -13.07 11.77 7.61
C LYS A 297 -12.81 11.86 9.11
N LYS A 298 -11.99 12.83 9.52
CA LYS A 298 -11.83 13.21 10.93
C LYS A 298 -13.11 13.91 11.38
N ASN A 299 -13.81 13.31 12.34
CA ASN A 299 -14.93 13.96 13.03
C ASN A 299 -14.42 15.14 13.88
N VAL A 300 -15.35 15.97 14.34
CA VAL A 300 -15.08 17.17 15.15
C VAL A 300 -14.16 16.84 16.33
#